data_AF-A0A090WVR4-F1
#
_entry.id   AF-A0A090WVR4-F1
#
_cell.length_a   1.000
_cell.length_b   1.000
_cell.length_c   1.000
_cell.angle_alpha   90.00
_cell.angle_beta   90.00
_cell.angle_gamma   90.00
#
_symmetry.space_group_name_H-M   'P 1'
#
loop_
_entity.id
_entity.type
_entity.pdbx_description
1 polymer ?
#
loop_
_entity_poly.entity_id
_entity_poly.type
_entity_poly.pdbx_seq_one_letter_code
_entity_poly.pdbx_strand_id
1 'polypeptide(L)'
;MHKALTDEQLAKIKDIQETFNEVYPVSLDETITNFKRDQNPDNEINIWQNMASAYKSYALNNEGEEKLGARREAFRLILMRSMMPDKEAISSSELKILSESEALEVLKNYTLEAKPVKVEKR
;
A
#
# COMPACT_ATOMS: atom_id res chain seq x y z
N MET A 1 -9.62 25.97 0.94
CA MET A 1 -8.73 26.05 -0.24
C MET A 1 -8.06 24.69 -0.41
N HIS A 2 -8.26 24.02 -1.54
CA HIS A 2 -7.46 22.82 -1.87
C HIS A 2 -6.04 23.29 -2.20
N LYS A 3 -5.06 22.96 -1.36
CA LYS A 3 -3.65 23.24 -1.69
C LYS A 3 -3.30 22.42 -2.93
N ALA A 4 -2.70 23.07 -3.92
CA ALA A 4 -2.12 22.36 -5.05
C ALA A 4 -1.00 21.46 -4.52
N LEU A 5 -0.86 20.26 -5.09
CA LEU A 5 0.28 19.39 -4.81
C LEU A 5 1.55 20.02 -5.38
N THR A 6 2.67 19.88 -4.68
CA THR A 6 3.98 20.30 -5.15
C THR A 6 4.53 19.33 -6.21
N ASP A 7 5.51 19.77 -6.99
CA ASP A 7 6.17 18.90 -7.98
C ASP A 7 6.82 17.66 -7.32
N GLU A 8 7.35 17.82 -6.10
CA GLU A 8 7.89 16.72 -5.32
C GLU A 8 6.80 15.69 -4.95
N GLN A 9 5.64 16.16 -4.51
CA GLN A 9 4.50 15.29 -4.22
C GLN A 9 4.01 14.56 -5.48
N LEU A 10 3.93 15.26 -6.61
CA LEU A 10 3.55 14.67 -7.89
C LEU A 10 4.54 13.58 -8.33
N ALA A 11 5.84 13.81 -8.17
CA ALA A 11 6.86 12.81 -8.48
C ALA A 11 6.70 11.54 -7.63
N LYS A 12 6.44 11.69 -6.33
CA LYS A 12 6.18 10.56 -5.41
C LYS A 12 4.91 9.80 -5.79
N ILE A 13 3.82 10.53 -6.11
CA ILE A 13 2.55 9.93 -6.53
C ILE A 13 2.71 9.15 -7.83
N LYS A 14 3.52 9.65 -8.77
CA LYS A 14 3.83 8.95 -10.00
C LYS A 14 4.56 7.63 -9.75
N ASP A 15 5.60 7.62 -8.91
CA ASP A 15 6.30 6.38 -8.53
C ASP A 15 5.35 5.38 -7.85
N ILE A 16 4.48 5.85 -6.95
CA ILE A 16 3.44 5.00 -6.32
C ILE A 16 2.53 4.38 -7.38
N GLN A 17 2.00 5.18 -8.30
CA GLN A 17 1.07 4.70 -9.32
C GLN A 17 1.74 3.69 -10.26
N GLU A 18 2.96 3.98 -10.72
CA GLU A 18 3.73 3.08 -11.59
C GLU A 18 4.01 1.74 -10.88
N THR A 19 4.35 1.78 -9.59
CA THR A 19 4.63 0.58 -8.78
C THR A 19 3.43 -0.34 -8.68
N PHE A 20 2.23 0.22 -8.48
CA PHE A 20 1.04 -0.56 -8.26
C PHE A 20 0.21 -0.81 -9.52
N ASN A 21 0.55 -0.22 -10.67
CA ASN A 21 -0.27 -0.25 -11.87
C ASN A 21 -0.65 -1.68 -12.34
N GLU A 22 0.21 -2.68 -12.11
CA GLU A 22 -0.09 -4.07 -12.47
C GLU A 22 -1.15 -4.75 -11.57
N VAL A 23 -1.27 -4.32 -10.32
CA VAL A 23 -2.15 -4.93 -9.29
C VAL A 23 -3.33 -4.04 -8.92
N TYR A 24 -3.21 -2.75 -9.14
CA TYR A 24 -4.20 -1.71 -8.87
C TYR A 24 -4.18 -0.69 -10.02
N PRO A 25 -4.81 -1.03 -11.17
CA PRO A 25 -4.73 -0.26 -12.41
C PRO A 25 -5.64 0.97 -12.36
N VAL A 26 -5.23 1.97 -11.58
CA VAL A 26 -5.85 3.29 -11.49
C VAL A 26 -5.01 4.28 -12.29
N SER A 27 -5.66 5.17 -13.04
CA SER A 27 -4.96 6.18 -13.84
C SER A 27 -4.16 7.16 -12.97
N LEU A 28 -3.07 7.71 -13.50
CA LEU A 28 -2.28 8.72 -12.78
C LEU A 28 -3.13 9.94 -12.37
N ASP A 29 -4.03 10.40 -13.24
CA ASP A 29 -4.91 11.54 -12.96
C ASP A 29 -5.89 11.25 -11.81
N GLU A 30 -6.44 10.03 -11.76
CA GLU A 30 -7.31 9.59 -10.67
C GLU A 30 -6.53 9.44 -9.36
N THR A 31 -5.33 8.85 -9.40
CA THR A 31 -4.45 8.77 -8.23
C THR A 31 -4.12 10.16 -7.69
N ILE A 32 -3.71 11.10 -8.55
CA ILE A 32 -3.46 12.50 -8.17
C ILE A 32 -4.71 13.13 -7.54
N THR A 33 -5.88 12.89 -8.13
CA THR A 33 -7.15 13.40 -7.62
C THR A 33 -7.47 12.85 -6.23
N ASN A 34 -7.19 11.57 -5.98
CA ASN A 34 -7.39 10.95 -4.67
C ASN A 34 -6.49 11.57 -3.60
N PHE A 35 -5.20 11.76 -3.87
CA PHE A 35 -4.29 12.44 -2.93
C PHE A 35 -4.66 13.92 -2.69
N LYS A 36 -5.15 14.64 -3.72
CA LYS A 36 -5.62 16.04 -3.57
C LYS A 36 -6.85 16.19 -2.67
N ARG A 37 -7.65 15.14 -2.52
CA ARG A 37 -8.84 15.14 -1.68
C ARG A 37 -8.51 14.91 -0.21
N ASP A 38 -7.33 14.39 0.09
CA ASP A 38 -6.87 14.17 1.46
C ASP A 38 -6.59 15.51 2.18
N GLN A 39 -6.90 15.57 3.48
CA GLN A 39 -6.62 16.76 4.30
C GLN A 39 -5.12 16.93 4.59
N ASN A 40 -4.37 15.83 4.55
CA ASN A 40 -2.93 15.78 4.74
C ASN A 40 -2.27 14.87 3.67
N PRO A 41 -2.10 15.40 2.44
CA PRO A 41 -1.50 14.65 1.34
C PRO A 41 -0.10 14.12 1.65
N ASP A 42 0.70 14.81 2.46
CA ASP A 42 2.05 14.35 2.83
C ASP A 42 2.01 13.07 3.66
N ASN A 43 1.08 12.97 4.61
CA ASN A 43 0.92 11.76 5.41
C ASN A 43 0.45 10.59 4.55
N GLU A 44 -0.52 10.84 3.66
CA GLU A 44 -1.03 9.81 2.76
C GLU A 44 0.06 9.34 1.80
N ILE A 45 0.80 10.26 1.16
CA ILE A 45 1.94 9.92 0.29
C ILE A 45 2.95 9.07 1.06
N ASN A 46 3.30 9.44 2.30
CA ASN A 46 4.25 8.67 3.10
C ASN A 46 3.77 7.23 3.38
N ILE A 47 2.48 7.04 3.66
CA ILE A 47 1.88 5.70 3.85
C ILE A 47 2.04 4.89 2.55
N TRP A 48 1.58 5.43 1.42
CA TRP A 48 1.64 4.75 0.14
C TRP A 48 3.07 4.48 -0.35
N GLN A 49 4.03 5.35 -0.05
CA GLN A 49 5.45 5.10 -0.34
C GLN A 49 6.01 3.93 0.49
N ASN A 50 5.61 3.81 1.75
CA ASN A 50 6.00 2.66 2.57
C ASN A 50 5.36 1.37 2.08
N MET A 51 4.10 1.43 1.64
CA MET A 51 3.45 0.30 0.97
C MET A 51 4.22 -0.10 -0.30
N ALA A 52 4.60 0.89 -1.12
CA ALA A 52 5.33 0.65 -2.37
C ALA A 52 6.70 0.01 -2.12
N SER A 53 7.42 0.45 -1.08
CA SER A 53 8.71 -0.14 -0.69
C SER A 53 8.57 -1.61 -0.27
N ALA A 54 7.59 -1.93 0.58
CA ALA A 54 7.31 -3.30 1.02
C ALA A 54 6.91 -4.19 -0.17
N TYR A 55 6.06 -3.67 -1.06
CA TYR A 55 5.61 -4.37 -2.26
C TYR A 55 6.75 -4.63 -3.24
N LYS A 56 7.58 -3.61 -3.55
CA LYS A 56 8.74 -3.74 -4.47
C LYS A 56 9.67 -4.87 -4.00
N SER A 57 9.96 -4.93 -2.71
CA SER A 57 10.80 -5.99 -2.12
C SER A 57 10.25 -7.40 -2.37
N TYR A 58 8.93 -7.58 -2.30
CA TYR A 58 8.29 -8.85 -2.60
C TYR A 58 8.21 -9.14 -4.11
N ALA A 59 7.84 -8.13 -4.90
CA ALA A 59 7.64 -8.23 -6.35
C ALA A 59 8.92 -8.60 -7.10
N LEU A 60 10.07 -8.06 -6.69
CA LEU A 60 11.39 -8.40 -7.28
C LEU A 60 11.75 -9.88 -7.19
N ASN A 61 11.24 -10.59 -6.17
CA ASN A 61 11.49 -12.02 -5.99
C ASN A 61 10.35 -12.88 -6.56
N ASN A 62 9.28 -12.27 -7.06
CA ASN A 62 8.06 -12.91 -7.54
C ASN A 62 7.64 -12.28 -8.87
N GLU A 63 8.57 -12.19 -9.81
CA GLU A 63 8.33 -11.73 -11.18
C GLU A 63 7.53 -12.77 -12.00
N GLY A 64 7.09 -12.40 -13.20
CA GLY A 64 6.35 -13.29 -14.10
C GLY A 64 4.83 -13.19 -13.98
N GLU A 65 4.13 -13.61 -15.03
CA GLU A 65 2.66 -13.57 -15.11
C GLU A 65 2.02 -14.59 -14.15
N GLU A 66 2.67 -15.74 -13.95
CA GLU A 66 2.23 -16.80 -13.05
C GLU A 66 2.23 -16.37 -11.57
N LYS A 67 3.04 -15.36 -11.22
CA LYS A 67 3.12 -14.78 -9.88
C LYS A 67 2.23 -13.55 -9.69
N LEU A 68 1.55 -13.08 -10.73
CA LEU A 68 0.69 -11.89 -10.65
C LEU A 68 -0.41 -12.04 -9.58
N GLY A 69 -0.98 -13.24 -9.43
CA GLY A 69 -1.95 -13.53 -8.38
C GLY A 69 -1.38 -13.32 -6.97
N ALA A 70 -0.14 -13.79 -6.73
CA ALA A 70 0.55 -13.62 -5.46
C ALA A 70 0.86 -12.13 -5.21
N ARG A 71 1.32 -11.39 -6.22
CA ARG A 71 1.55 -9.95 -6.11
C ARG A 71 0.27 -9.17 -5.77
N ARG A 72 -0.87 -9.53 -6.36
CA ARG A 72 -2.18 -8.93 -6.01
C ARG A 72 -2.56 -9.17 -4.55
N GLU A 73 -2.32 -10.37 -4.03
CA GLU A 73 -2.56 -10.68 -2.63
C GLU A 73 -1.59 -9.95 -1.70
N ALA A 74 -0.30 -9.85 -2.07
CA ALA A 74 0.67 -9.06 -1.33
C ALA A 74 0.26 -7.58 -1.24
N PHE A 75 -0.20 -6.99 -2.35
CA PHE A 75 -0.75 -5.63 -2.36
C PHE A 75 -1.94 -5.48 -1.40
N ARG A 76 -2.93 -6.38 -1.48
CA ARG A 76 -4.10 -6.35 -0.58
C ARG A 76 -3.68 -6.48 0.89
N LEU A 77 -2.73 -7.37 1.18
CA LEU A 77 -2.21 -7.58 2.53
C LEU A 77 -1.53 -6.33 3.08
N ILE A 78 -0.66 -5.69 2.29
CA ILE A 78 0.03 -4.45 2.67
C ILE A 78 -0.99 -3.32 2.87
N LEU A 79 -2.00 -3.22 2.00
CA LEU A 79 -3.08 -2.24 2.14
C LEU A 79 -3.87 -2.46 3.44
N MET A 80 -4.21 -3.70 3.79
CA MET A 80 -4.84 -3.97 5.09
C MET A 80 -3.91 -3.60 6.24
N ARG A 81 -2.62 -3.93 6.14
CA ARG A 81 -1.63 -3.64 7.17
C ARG A 81 -1.40 -2.15 7.42
N SER A 82 -1.64 -1.28 6.44
CA SER A 82 -1.54 0.17 6.66
C SER A 82 -2.65 0.69 7.58
N MET A 83 -3.76 -0.03 7.70
CA MET A 83 -4.94 0.33 8.49
C MET A 83 -5.08 -0.44 9.80
N MET A 84 -4.47 -1.63 9.92
CA MET A 84 -4.63 -2.52 11.09
C MET A 84 -3.35 -3.31 11.42
N PRO A 85 -3.23 -3.93 12.61
CA PRO A 85 -2.06 -4.74 12.99
C PRO A 85 -1.86 -6.00 12.12
N ASP A 86 -0.65 -6.56 12.10
CA ASP A 86 -0.25 -7.72 11.28
C ASP A 86 -1.26 -8.87 11.33
N LYS A 87 -1.63 -9.30 12.54
CA LYS A 87 -2.53 -10.45 12.75
C LYS A 87 -3.91 -10.21 12.15
N GLU A 88 -4.44 -9.01 12.31
CA GLU A 88 -5.75 -8.63 11.78
C GLU A 88 -5.69 -8.45 10.26
N ALA A 89 -4.58 -7.93 9.74
CA ALA A 89 -4.36 -7.76 8.31
C ALA A 89 -4.31 -9.12 7.59
N ILE A 90 -3.58 -10.09 8.14
CA ILE A 90 -3.51 -11.45 7.60
C ILE A 90 -4.89 -12.10 7.60
N SER A 91 -5.64 -12.03 8.72
CA SER A 91 -6.98 -12.62 8.78
C SER A 91 -7.99 -11.95 7.84
N SER A 92 -7.88 -10.63 7.64
CA SER A 92 -8.83 -9.85 6.81
C SER A 92 -8.51 -9.88 5.31
N SER A 93 -7.29 -10.31 4.94
CA SER A 93 -6.84 -10.32 3.54
C SER A 93 -7.34 -11.52 2.75
N GLU A 94 -7.90 -12.55 3.42
CA GLU A 94 -8.46 -13.76 2.79
C GLU A 94 -7.49 -14.40 1.78
N LEU A 95 -6.22 -14.57 2.18
CA LEU A 95 -5.14 -15.07 1.32
C LEU A 95 -5.45 -16.48 0.80
N LYS A 96 -5.29 -16.70 -0.50
CA LYS A 96 -5.50 -17.99 -1.18
C LYS A 96 -4.23 -18.50 -1.83
N ILE A 97 -3.31 -17.61 -2.18
CA ILE A 97 -2.07 -17.90 -2.88
C ILE A 97 -0.89 -17.78 -1.92
N LEU A 98 -0.82 -16.69 -1.14
CA LEU A 98 0.24 -16.51 -0.15
C LEU A 98 0.05 -17.46 1.02
N SER A 99 1.11 -18.18 1.37
CA SER A 99 1.21 -18.84 2.66
C SER A 99 1.32 -17.82 3.79
N GLU A 100 0.98 -18.22 5.02
CA GLU A 100 1.14 -17.37 6.21
C GLU A 100 2.60 -16.94 6.41
N SER A 101 3.57 -17.81 6.09
CA SER A 101 5.00 -17.46 6.14
C SER A 101 5.38 -16.36 5.15
N GLU A 102 4.90 -16.43 3.92
CA GLU A 102 5.15 -15.40 2.90
C GLU A 102 4.45 -14.09 3.28
N ALA A 103 3.22 -14.17 3.81
CA ALA A 103 2.49 -13.01 4.30
C ALA A 103 3.28 -12.28 5.39
N LEU A 104 3.81 -13.00 6.38
CA LEU A 104 4.65 -12.42 7.43
C LEU A 104 5.96 -11.83 6.87
N GLU A 105 6.55 -12.44 5.85
CA GLU A 105 7.74 -11.90 5.19
C GLU A 105 7.45 -10.59 4.45
N VAL A 106 6.32 -10.51 3.75
CA VAL A 106 5.83 -9.27 3.12
C VAL A 106 5.67 -8.16 4.18
N LEU A 107 5.04 -8.49 5.31
CA LEU A 107 4.76 -7.51 6.36
C LEU A 107 6.02 -7.03 7.09
N LYS A 108 7.08 -7.86 7.20
CA LYS A 108 8.37 -7.42 7.77
C LYS A 108 9.02 -6.27 7.01
N ASN A 109 8.74 -6.16 5.71
CA ASN A 109 9.27 -5.09 4.87
C ASN A 109 8.44 -3.78 4.97
N TYR A 110 7.32 -3.79 5.69
CA TYR A 110 6.53 -2.60 5.98
C TYR A 110 6.92 -2.00 7.34
N THR A 111 7.60 -0.86 7.32
CA THR A 111 8.29 -0.31 8.50
C THR A 111 7.51 0.75 9.28
N LEU A 112 6.36 1.21 8.78
CA LEU A 112 5.49 2.12 9.53
C LEU A 112 4.74 1.36 10.63
N GLU A 113 4.76 1.90 11.85
CA GLU A 113 3.94 1.39 12.93
C GLU A 113 2.46 1.45 12.54
N ALA A 114 1.71 0.36 12.82
CA ALA A 114 0.26 0.41 12.74
C ALA A 114 -0.20 1.46 13.75
N LYS A 115 -0.90 2.50 13.32
CA LYS A 115 -1.56 3.41 14.26
C LYS A 115 -2.91 2.78 14.60
N PRO A 116 -3.08 2.10 15.75
CA PRO A 116 -4.39 1.59 16.13
C PRO A 116 -5.36 2.77 16.24
N VAL A 117 -6.54 2.64 15.64
CA VAL A 117 -7.63 3.59 15.85
C VAL A 117 -7.96 3.56 17.34
N LYS A 118 -7.57 4.60 18.08
CA LYS A 118 -8.02 4.78 19.47
C LYS A 118 -9.53 5.01 19.41
N VAL A 119 -10.30 3.96 19.69
CA VAL A 119 -11.73 4.12 20.01
C VAL A 119 -11.78 4.89 21.32
N GLU A 120 -12.09 6.19 21.26
CA GLU A 120 -12.48 6.93 22.45
C GLU A 120 -13.76 6.30 23.00
N LYS A 121 -13.64 5.57 24.10
CA LYS A 121 -14.80 5.22 24.93
C LYS A 121 -15.33 6.53 25.50
N ARG A 122 -16.52 6.92 25.06
CA ARG A 122 -17.35 7.95 25.70
C ARG A 122 -17.65 7.59 27.15
#